data_AF-A0A0C9W9F5-F1
#
_entry.id   AF-A0A0C9W9F5-F1
#
_cell.length_a   1.000
_cell.length_b   1.000
_cell.length_c   1.000
_cell.angle_alpha   90.00
_cell.angle_beta   90.00
_cell.angle_gamma   90.00
#
_symmetry.space_group_name_H-M   'P 1'
#
loop_
_entity.id
_entity.type
_entity.pdbx_description
1 polymer ?
#
loop_
_entity_poly.entity_id
_entity_poly.type
_entity_poly.pdbx_seq_one_letter_code
_entity_poly.pdbx_strand_id
1 'polypeptide(L)'
;MLTAEESTEEVLADTPGIIVGIELDVFGRRSAMLAAHPHHVFPNENLIYHGYLGCSPVYPMVTVLICTLSAFRQAHQVCPRFTIQAQCKMLCHLHHVPYHPYLCTQFSCVFDVYLEIIHRVEQCICKALRHNTKDWRLLNACPPCFYRLQDEPELDFNWLVSINGNNSLK
;
A
#
# COMPACT_ATOMS: atom_id res chain seq x y z
N MET A 1 -33.95 7.74 -35.70
CA MET A 1 -34.24 6.33 -35.99
C MET A 1 -32.90 5.65 -36.18
N LEU A 2 -32.54 4.79 -35.23
CA LEU A 2 -31.19 4.26 -35.02
C LEU A 2 -30.71 3.44 -36.22
N THR A 3 -29.49 3.70 -36.69
CA THR A 3 -28.70 2.71 -37.42
C THR A 3 -27.87 1.93 -36.41
N ALA A 4 -28.03 0.61 -36.47
CA ALA A 4 -27.30 -0.35 -35.66
C ALA A 4 -25.80 -0.28 -35.99
N GLU A 5 -24.97 -0.14 -34.96
CA GLU A 5 -23.56 -0.53 -35.04
C GLU A 5 -23.36 -1.79 -34.21
N GLU A 6 -22.86 -2.76 -34.94
CA GLU A 6 -22.71 -4.17 -34.66
C GLU A 6 -21.56 -4.37 -33.67
N SER A 7 -21.85 -5.12 -32.60
CA SER A 7 -20.90 -5.57 -31.60
C SER A 7 -19.80 -6.41 -32.25
N THR A 8 -18.61 -5.84 -32.39
CA THR A 8 -17.39 -6.59 -32.71
C THR A 8 -16.60 -6.79 -31.42
N GLU A 9 -16.84 -7.95 -30.83
CA GLU A 9 -15.99 -8.59 -29.83
C GLU A 9 -14.69 -9.02 -30.54
N GLU A 10 -13.74 -8.10 -30.69
CA GLU A 10 -12.40 -8.43 -31.16
C GLU A 10 -11.47 -8.73 -29.98
N VAL A 11 -11.26 -10.03 -29.77
CA VAL A 11 -10.10 -10.59 -29.12
C VAL A 11 -8.86 -10.15 -29.90
N LEU A 12 -8.08 -9.20 -29.37
CA LEU A 12 -6.79 -8.84 -29.95
C LEU A 12 -5.63 -9.19 -29.02
N ALA A 13 -4.75 -10.02 -29.58
CA ALA A 13 -3.59 -10.64 -28.99
C ALA A 13 -2.51 -9.64 -28.51
N ASP A 14 -1.88 -10.05 -27.41
CA ASP A 14 -0.49 -9.84 -27.01
C ASP A 14 0.36 -8.94 -27.93
N THR A 15 0.49 -7.66 -27.56
CA THR A 15 1.53 -6.76 -28.08
C THR A 15 2.33 -6.23 -26.88
N PRO A 16 3.65 -6.50 -26.78
CA PRO A 16 4.45 -6.03 -25.66
C PRO A 16 4.79 -4.57 -25.91
N GLY A 17 4.17 -3.64 -25.19
CA GLY A 17 4.59 -2.24 -25.35
C GLY A 17 3.85 -1.20 -24.54
N ILE A 18 2.56 -1.38 -24.27
CA ILE A 18 1.73 -0.31 -23.72
C ILE A 18 0.73 -0.90 -22.74
N ILE A 19 0.89 -0.55 -21.46
CA ILE A 19 -0.16 -0.76 -20.46
C ILE A 19 -1.02 0.51 -20.46
N VAL A 20 -2.29 0.39 -20.85
CA VAL A 20 -3.30 1.43 -20.70
C VAL A 20 -4.10 1.11 -19.45
N GLY A 21 -3.99 1.93 -18.42
CA GLY A 21 -4.71 1.77 -17.16
C GLY A 21 -5.36 3.06 -16.71
N ILE A 22 -6.47 2.96 -15.97
CA ILE A 22 -7.01 4.13 -15.27
C ILE A 22 -6.15 4.35 -14.02
N GLU A 23 -5.43 5.47 -13.99
CA GLU A 23 -4.65 5.88 -12.81
C GLU A 23 -5.56 6.60 -11.82
N LEU A 24 -5.57 6.10 -10.58
CA LEU A 24 -6.18 6.75 -9.43
C LEU A 24 -5.05 7.29 -8.54
N ASP A 25 -4.88 8.61 -8.56
CA ASP A 25 -3.92 9.33 -7.73
C ASP A 25 -4.57 10.52 -7.01
N VAL A 26 -3.98 11.00 -5.93
CA VAL A 26 -4.42 12.22 -5.21
C VAL A 26 -4.30 13.46 -6.10
N PHE A 27 -3.31 13.51 -7.00
CA PHE A 27 -3.01 14.72 -7.81
C PHE A 27 -3.70 14.77 -9.18
N GLY A 28 -4.30 13.68 -9.65
CA GLY A 28 -5.07 13.67 -10.89
C GLY A 28 -5.46 12.27 -11.36
N ARG A 29 -6.58 12.16 -12.09
CA ARG A 29 -6.89 10.98 -12.91
C ARG A 29 -6.23 11.18 -14.27
N ARG A 30 -5.25 10.35 -14.59
CA ARG A 30 -4.61 10.35 -15.92
C ARG A 30 -4.82 8.99 -16.57
N SER A 31 -5.06 9.03 -17.88
CA SER A 31 -4.83 7.88 -18.73
C SER A 31 -3.45 8.10 -19.31
N ALA A 32 -2.49 7.28 -18.92
CA ALA A 32 -1.15 7.32 -19.49
C ALA A 32 -0.85 5.99 -20.17
N MET A 33 -0.07 6.10 -21.24
CA MET A 33 0.59 4.97 -21.86
C MET A 33 1.95 4.84 -21.19
N LEU A 34 2.11 3.80 -20.36
CA LEU A 34 3.39 3.53 -19.72
C LEU A 34 4.26 2.72 -20.67
N ALA A 35 5.48 3.20 -20.92
CA ALA A 35 6.46 2.48 -21.72
C ALA A 35 6.77 1.13 -21.06
N ALA A 36 6.58 0.05 -21.82
CA ALA A 36 6.98 -1.27 -21.36
C ALA A 36 8.50 -1.40 -21.35
N HIS A 37 9.05 -1.92 -20.26
CA HIS A 37 10.46 -2.29 -20.21
C HIS A 37 10.63 -3.74 -20.75
N PRO A 38 11.62 -4.01 -21.62
CA PRO A 38 11.72 -5.30 -22.32
C PRO A 38 12.06 -6.48 -21.41
N HIS A 39 12.47 -6.24 -20.16
CA HIS A 39 12.76 -7.28 -19.17
C HIS A 39 11.59 -7.58 -18.22
N HIS A 40 10.50 -6.81 -18.29
CA HIS A 40 9.33 -7.03 -17.42
C HIS A 40 8.40 -8.05 -18.07
N VAL A 41 8.18 -9.16 -17.37
CA VAL A 41 7.31 -10.25 -17.83
C VAL A 41 5.87 -9.99 -17.45
N PHE A 42 5.65 -9.37 -16.27
CA PHE A 42 4.31 -9.10 -15.76
C PHE A 42 3.95 -7.60 -15.81
N PRO A 43 2.68 -7.25 -16.08
CA PRO A 43 2.23 -5.87 -16.09
C PRO A 43 2.56 -5.11 -14.80
N ASN A 44 2.43 -5.76 -13.64
CA ASN A 44 2.73 -5.14 -12.35
C ASN A 44 4.23 -4.86 -12.12
N GLU A 45 5.14 -5.59 -12.77
CA GLU A 45 6.58 -5.27 -12.73
C GLU A 45 6.85 -3.95 -13.47
N ASN A 46 6.14 -3.73 -14.57
CA ASN A 46 6.24 -2.47 -15.29
C ASN A 46 5.56 -1.32 -14.54
N LEU A 47 4.38 -1.56 -13.97
CA LEU A 47 3.67 -0.56 -13.19
C LEU A 47 4.48 -0.09 -11.97
N ILE A 48 5.07 -1.03 -11.22
CA ILE A 48 5.83 -0.69 -10.01
C ILE A 48 7.09 0.12 -10.35
N TYR A 49 7.71 -0.15 -11.50
CA TYR A 49 8.84 0.64 -12.00
C TYR A 49 8.47 2.10 -12.24
N HIS A 50 7.23 2.36 -12.70
CA HIS A 50 6.69 3.70 -12.87
C HIS A 50 6.03 4.28 -11.60
N GLY A 51 6.08 3.56 -10.48
CA GLY A 51 5.54 4.01 -9.18
C GLY A 51 4.08 3.67 -8.94
N TYR A 52 3.47 2.80 -9.76
CA TYR A 52 2.07 2.39 -9.66
C TYR A 52 1.94 0.92 -9.23
N LEU A 53 0.80 0.58 -8.64
CA LEU A 53 0.42 -0.81 -8.37
C LEU A 53 -0.95 -1.12 -8.97
N GLY A 54 -1.02 -2.24 -9.69
CA GLY A 54 -2.26 -2.72 -10.31
C GLY A 54 -3.08 -3.59 -9.36
N CYS A 55 -4.41 -3.58 -9.55
CA CYS A 55 -5.34 -4.38 -8.76
C CYS A 55 -5.44 -5.86 -9.16
N SER A 56 -4.75 -6.25 -10.24
CA SER A 56 -4.77 -7.60 -10.80
C SER A 56 -3.38 -7.96 -11.34
N PRO A 57 -2.95 -9.23 -11.23
CA PRO A 57 -1.66 -9.67 -11.76
C PRO A 57 -1.57 -9.64 -13.29
N VAL A 58 -2.70 -9.86 -13.97
CA VAL A 58 -2.72 -10.05 -15.44
C VAL A 58 -3.35 -8.87 -16.17
N TYR A 59 -4.49 -8.36 -15.67
CA TYR A 59 -5.23 -7.28 -16.32
C TYR A 59 -5.61 -6.21 -15.29
N PRO A 60 -4.69 -5.30 -14.94
CA PRO A 60 -4.97 -4.25 -13.98
C PRO A 60 -5.88 -3.17 -14.60
N MET A 61 -7.18 -3.28 -14.35
CA MET A 61 -8.18 -2.28 -14.79
C MET A 61 -7.96 -0.91 -14.13
N VAL A 62 -7.48 -0.94 -12.88
CA VAL A 62 -7.18 0.24 -12.08
C VAL A 62 -5.78 0.10 -11.53
N THR A 63 -5.05 1.20 -11.57
CA THR A 63 -3.72 1.33 -11.01
C THR A 63 -3.71 2.50 -10.02
N VAL A 64 -3.01 2.31 -8.91
CA VAL A 64 -2.93 3.33 -7.83
C VAL A 64 -1.47 3.69 -7.62
N LEU A 65 -1.19 4.98 -7.51
CA LEU A 65 0.15 5.47 -7.22
C LEU A 65 0.59 5.00 -5.82
N ILE A 66 1.84 4.53 -5.68
CA ILE A 66 2.40 4.11 -4.38
C ILE A 66 2.32 5.25 -3.35
N CYS A 67 2.54 6.50 -3.78
CA CYS A 67 2.40 7.67 -2.92
C CYS A 67 0.97 7.83 -2.37
N THR A 68 -0.06 7.51 -3.15
CA THR A 68 -1.46 7.52 -2.69
C THR A 68 -1.69 6.44 -1.62
N LEU A 69 -1.14 5.24 -1.81
CA LEU A 69 -1.23 4.15 -0.83
C LEU A 69 -0.47 4.47 0.47
N SER A 70 0.70 5.08 0.33
CA SER A 70 1.50 5.62 1.43
C SER A 70 0.73 6.68 2.22
N ALA A 71 0.15 7.66 1.53
CA ALA A 71 -0.67 8.71 2.16
C ALA A 71 -1.87 8.10 2.89
N PHE A 72 -2.57 7.14 2.29
CA PHE A 72 -3.67 6.43 2.94
C PHE A 72 -3.21 5.65 4.19
N ARG A 73 -2.09 4.93 4.13
CA ARG A 73 -1.52 4.21 5.28
C ARG A 73 -1.23 5.17 6.44
N GLN A 74 -0.68 6.36 6.17
CA GLN A 74 -0.40 7.37 7.19
C GLN A 74 -1.69 7.98 7.75
N ALA A 75 -2.65 8.33 6.89
CA ALA A 75 -3.96 8.84 7.30
C ALA A 75 -4.71 7.85 8.21
N HIS A 76 -4.70 6.56 7.85
CA HIS A 76 -5.37 5.50 8.59
C HIS A 76 -4.70 5.22 9.95
N GLN A 77 -3.39 5.42 10.09
CA GLN A 77 -2.70 5.30 11.39
C GLN A 77 -3.15 6.39 12.37
N VAL A 78 -3.35 7.62 11.88
CA VAL A 78 -3.80 8.75 12.71
C VAL A 78 -5.30 8.66 13.00
N CYS A 79 -6.09 8.26 12.00
CA CYS A 79 -7.55 8.15 12.11
C CYS A 79 -8.02 6.80 11.57
N PRO A 80 -8.16 5.77 12.43
CA PRO A 80 -8.66 4.46 12.02
C PRO A 80 -10.11 4.47 11.50
N ARG A 81 -10.86 5.55 11.76
CA ARG A 81 -12.21 5.76 11.20
C ARG A 81 -12.19 6.15 9.72
N PHE A 82 -11.02 6.52 9.18
CA PHE A 82 -10.86 6.84 7.76
C PHE A 82 -10.75 5.56 6.93
N THR A 83 -11.89 5.03 6.50
CA THR A 83 -11.99 3.75 5.81
C THR A 83 -11.52 3.80 4.35
N ILE A 84 -11.23 2.64 3.76
CA ILE A 84 -10.98 2.50 2.32
C ILE A 84 -12.12 3.11 1.48
N GLN A 85 -13.37 2.93 1.92
CA GLN A 85 -14.52 3.52 1.24
C GLN A 85 -14.51 5.05 1.29
N ALA A 86 -14.13 5.64 2.44
CA ALA A 86 -13.98 7.08 2.56
C ALA A 86 -12.87 7.60 1.64
N GLN A 87 -11.72 6.91 1.59
CA GLN A 87 -10.62 7.22 0.66
C GLN A 87 -11.07 7.15 -0.80
N CYS A 88 -11.74 6.07 -1.21
CA CYS A 88 -12.23 5.91 -2.59
C CYS A 88 -13.24 7.00 -2.95
N LYS A 89 -14.17 7.33 -2.05
CA LYS A 89 -15.12 8.44 -2.26
C LYS A 89 -14.37 9.77 -2.36
N MET A 90 -13.40 10.04 -1.50
CA MET A 90 -12.59 11.26 -1.54
C MET A 90 -11.88 11.39 -2.89
N LEU A 91 -11.20 10.33 -3.36
CA LEU A 91 -10.58 10.31 -4.69
C LEU A 91 -11.60 10.56 -5.80
N CYS A 92 -12.77 9.92 -5.74
CA CYS A 92 -13.83 10.16 -6.72
C CYS A 92 -14.31 11.62 -6.74
N HIS A 93 -14.46 12.24 -5.57
CA HIS A 93 -14.85 13.66 -5.46
C HIS A 93 -13.75 14.59 -5.98
N LEU A 94 -12.47 14.30 -5.68
CA LEU A 94 -11.33 15.06 -6.20
C LEU A 94 -11.26 15.05 -7.73
N HIS A 95 -11.65 13.94 -8.37
CA HIS A 95 -11.62 13.79 -9.83
C HIS A 95 -12.94 14.07 -10.53
N HIS A 96 -13.96 14.54 -9.81
CA HIS A 96 -15.31 14.77 -10.35
C HIS A 96 -15.91 13.54 -11.06
N VAL A 97 -15.69 12.33 -10.52
CA VAL A 97 -16.24 11.08 -11.06
C VAL A 97 -17.24 10.43 -10.10
N PRO A 98 -18.27 9.74 -10.61
CA PRO A 98 -19.18 8.99 -9.77
C PRO A 98 -18.46 7.84 -9.06
N TYR A 99 -18.72 7.72 -7.76
CA TYR A 99 -18.24 6.60 -6.96
C TYR A 99 -18.91 5.29 -7.40
N HIS A 100 -18.10 4.25 -7.58
CA HIS A 100 -18.57 2.90 -7.86
C HIS A 100 -18.05 1.91 -6.79
N PRO A 101 -18.89 0.98 -6.29
CA PRO A 101 -18.49 0.05 -5.23
C PRO A 101 -17.27 -0.81 -5.54
N TYR A 102 -17.07 -1.21 -6.81
CA TYR A 102 -15.94 -2.04 -7.21
C TYR A 102 -14.57 -1.38 -6.95
N LEU A 103 -14.51 -0.05 -6.89
CA LEU A 103 -13.29 0.70 -6.61
C LEU A 103 -12.76 0.40 -5.20
N CYS A 104 -13.65 0.16 -4.22
CA CYS A 104 -13.24 -0.23 -2.88
C CYS A 104 -12.57 -1.60 -2.87
N THR A 105 -13.12 -2.56 -3.61
CA THR A 105 -12.55 -3.90 -3.74
C THR A 105 -11.18 -3.82 -4.41
N GLN A 106 -11.08 -3.10 -5.53
CA GLN A 106 -9.81 -2.93 -6.25
C GLN A 106 -8.76 -2.21 -5.39
N PHE A 107 -9.14 -1.14 -4.70
CA PHE A 107 -8.25 -0.41 -3.80
C PHE A 107 -7.78 -1.30 -2.64
N SER A 108 -8.68 -2.09 -2.04
CA SER A 108 -8.30 -3.04 -0.98
C SER A 108 -7.28 -4.05 -1.48
N CYS A 109 -7.50 -4.67 -2.64
CA CYS A 109 -6.55 -5.62 -3.22
C CYS A 109 -5.18 -4.99 -3.47
N VAL A 110 -5.14 -3.77 -4.03
CA VAL A 110 -3.88 -3.05 -4.25
C VAL A 110 -3.20 -2.71 -2.93
N PHE A 111 -3.97 -2.32 -1.91
CA PHE A 111 -3.46 -1.95 -0.60
C PHE A 111 -2.86 -3.15 0.14
N ASP A 112 -3.48 -4.33 0.05
CA ASP A 112 -2.95 -5.57 0.62
C ASP A 112 -1.59 -5.94 0.00
N VAL A 113 -1.48 -5.84 -1.32
CA VAL A 113 -0.20 -6.05 -2.04
C VAL A 113 0.85 -5.03 -1.62
N TYR A 114 0.46 -3.77 -1.49
CA TYR A 114 1.35 -2.71 -0.98
C TYR A 114 1.87 -3.02 0.43
N LEU A 115 1.00 -3.44 1.35
CA LEU A 115 1.40 -3.80 2.71
C LEU A 115 2.36 -4.99 2.72
N GLU A 116 2.13 -6.00 1.89
CA GLU A 116 3.02 -7.15 1.75
C GLU A 116 4.41 -6.74 1.22
N ILE A 117 4.47 -5.84 0.23
CA ILE A 117 5.74 -5.29 -0.29
C ILE A 117 6.50 -4.57 0.82
N ILE A 118 5.84 -3.67 1.56
CA ILE A 118 6.44 -2.95 2.67
C ILE A 118 6.94 -3.93 3.74
N HIS A 119 6.14 -4.92 4.09
CA HIS A 119 6.52 -5.93 5.08
C HIS A 119 7.79 -6.69 4.67
N ARG A 120 7.88 -7.14 3.41
CA ARG A 120 9.08 -7.81 2.89
C ARG A 120 10.30 -6.89 2.88
N VAL A 121 10.13 -5.62 2.52
CA VAL A 121 11.21 -4.62 2.56
C VAL A 121 11.70 -4.44 4.01
N GLU A 122 10.79 -4.30 4.97
CA GLU A 122 11.13 -4.23 6.40
C GLU A 122 11.89 -5.48 6.86
N GLN A 123 11.49 -6.68 6.42
CA GLN A 123 12.21 -7.91 6.72
C GLN A 123 13.62 -7.92 6.13
N CYS A 124 13.80 -7.45 4.89
CA CYS A 124 15.10 -7.34 4.25
C CYS A 124 16.01 -6.34 4.99
N ILE A 125 15.47 -5.19 5.40
CA ILE A 125 16.17 -4.20 6.22
C ILE A 125 16.56 -4.82 7.56
N CYS A 126 15.63 -5.51 8.24
CA CYS A 126 15.92 -6.20 9.50
C CYS A 126 17.05 -7.22 9.35
N LYS A 127 17.05 -8.01 8.27
CA LYS A 127 18.13 -8.97 7.97
C LYS A 127 19.46 -8.27 7.72
N ALA A 128 19.47 -7.21 6.91
CA ALA A 128 20.69 -6.46 6.59
C ALA A 128 21.32 -5.82 7.85
N LEU A 129 20.47 -5.33 8.76
CA LEU A 129 20.90 -4.76 10.03
C LEU A 129 21.18 -5.81 11.12
N ARG A 130 21.00 -7.12 10.82
CA ARG A 130 21.11 -8.23 11.79
C ARG A 130 20.12 -8.11 12.96
N HIS A 131 18.99 -7.45 12.72
CA HIS A 131 17.88 -7.27 13.65
C HIS A 131 16.89 -8.45 13.63
N ASN A 132 17.23 -9.55 12.95
CA ASN A 132 16.35 -10.68 12.70
C ASN A 132 16.57 -11.87 13.67
N THR A 133 17.33 -11.70 14.75
CA THR A 133 17.47 -12.73 15.79
C THR A 133 16.30 -12.69 16.75
N LYS A 134 15.96 -13.84 17.35
CA LYS A 134 14.79 -14.03 18.23
C LYS A 134 14.72 -12.98 19.35
N ASP A 135 15.87 -12.66 19.94
CA ASP A 135 15.96 -11.79 21.11
C ASP A 135 16.53 -10.41 20.77
N TRP A 136 16.67 -10.06 19.48
CA TRP A 136 17.31 -8.81 19.07
C TRP A 136 16.70 -7.58 19.77
N ARG A 137 15.36 -7.49 19.78
CA ARG A 137 14.65 -6.37 20.42
C ARG A 137 14.89 -6.31 21.93
N LEU A 138 15.02 -7.45 22.61
CA LEU A 138 15.25 -7.50 24.05
C LEU A 138 16.69 -7.10 24.39
N LEU A 139 17.65 -7.61 23.61
CA LEU A 139 19.08 -7.30 23.77
C LEU A 139 19.43 -5.84 23.45
N ASN A 140 18.63 -5.20 22.59
CA ASN A 140 18.83 -3.81 22.14
C ASN A 140 17.73 -2.87 22.64
N ALA A 141 16.95 -3.30 23.64
CA ALA A 141 15.97 -2.44 24.27
C ALA A 141 16.68 -1.29 25.01
N CYS A 142 15.96 -0.19 25.24
CA CYS A 142 16.47 0.99 25.94
C CYS A 142 17.17 0.57 27.25
N PRO A 143 18.49 0.80 27.41
CA PRO A 143 19.21 0.37 28.60
C PRO A 143 18.57 0.92 29.89
N PRO A 144 18.19 2.20 30.00
CA PRO A 144 17.45 2.70 31.17
C PRO A 144 16.15 1.95 31.53
N CYS A 145 15.52 1.26 30.58
CA CYS A 145 14.27 0.53 30.82
C CYS A 145 14.46 -0.93 31.25
N PHE A 146 15.66 -1.51 31.06
CA PHE A 146 15.93 -2.94 31.28
C PHE A 146 17.25 -3.22 32.03
N TYR A 147 18.07 -2.20 32.27
CA TYR A 147 19.36 -2.31 32.95
C TYR A 147 19.15 -2.29 34.46
N ARG A 148 19.67 -3.30 35.17
CA ARG A 148 19.69 -3.36 36.63
C ARG A 148 21.10 -3.04 37.13
N LEU A 149 21.22 -2.11 38.07
CA LEU A 149 22.48 -1.85 38.75
C LEU A 149 22.75 -2.92 39.80
N GLN A 150 24.03 -3.26 40.00
CA GLN A 150 24.42 -4.02 41.19
C GLN A 150 24.15 -3.16 42.42
N ASP A 151 23.56 -3.75 43.46
CA ASP A 151 23.21 -3.11 44.74
C ASP A 151 22.00 -2.16 44.75
N GLU A 152 21.18 -2.14 43.68
CA GLU A 152 19.89 -1.43 43.72
C GLU A 152 18.84 -2.24 44.50
N PRO A 153 18.05 -1.61 45.39
CA PRO A 153 16.97 -2.31 46.09
C PRO A 153 15.97 -2.88 45.08
N GLU A 154 15.49 -4.11 45.34
CA GLU A 154 14.51 -4.75 44.47
C GLU A 154 13.23 -3.88 44.42
N LEU A 155 12.86 -3.45 43.22
CA LEU A 155 11.64 -2.67 43.01
C LEU A 155 10.44 -3.61 43.09
N ASP A 156 9.38 -3.19 43.79
CA ASP A 156 8.09 -3.91 43.80
C ASP A 156 7.55 -4.15 42.37
N PHE A 157 7.88 -3.23 41.44
CA PHE A 157 7.59 -3.35 40.01
C PHE A 157 8.87 -3.13 39.21
N ASN A 158 9.38 -4.21 38.60
CA ASN A 158 10.65 -4.21 37.86
C ASN A 158 10.59 -3.59 36.45
N TRP A 159 9.40 -3.26 35.96
CA TRP A 159 9.21 -2.76 34.60
C TRP A 159 7.95 -1.90 34.51
N LEU A 160 8.10 -0.65 34.08
CA LEU A 160 6.99 0.22 33.71
C LEU A 160 6.81 0.20 32.20
N VAL A 161 5.71 -0.39 31.75
CA VAL A 161 5.35 -0.42 30.33
C VAL A 161 4.39 0.72 30.05
N SER A 162 4.86 1.77 29.39
CA SER A 162 3.95 2.68 28.68
C SER A 162 3.66 2.08 27.31
N ILE A 163 2.59 1.29 27.23
CA ILE A 163 1.95 1.09 25.93
C ILE A 163 1.39 2.45 25.57
N ASN A 164 1.81 3.05 24.45
CA ASN A 164 1.12 4.23 23.90
C ASN A 164 -0.35 3.82 23.83
N GLY A 165 -1.14 4.30 24.79
CA GLY A 165 -2.39 3.71 25.25
C GLY A 165 -3.53 3.90 24.28
N ASN A 166 -3.29 3.55 23.02
CA ASN A 166 -4.18 3.82 21.93
C ASN A 166 -4.65 5.28 21.95
N ASN A 167 -3.75 6.24 22.18
CA ASN A 167 -4.08 7.68 22.30
C ASN A 167 -4.62 8.31 20.99
N SER A 168 -4.91 7.48 19.97
CA SER A 168 -5.72 7.79 18.78
C SER A 168 -7.22 7.45 18.93
N LEU A 169 -7.65 6.81 20.03
CA LEU A 169 -9.06 6.54 20.38
C LEU A 169 -9.74 7.77 21.02
N LYS A 170 -9.69 8.91 20.34
CA LYS A 170 -10.63 10.02 20.60
C LYS A 170 -11.80 9.92 19.61
#